data_AF-A0A6I0DQQ7-F1
#
_entry.id   AF-A0A6I0DQQ7-F1
#
_cell.length_a   1.000
_cell.length_b   1.000
_cell.length_c   1.000
_cell.angle_alpha   90.00
_cell.angle_beta   90.00
_cell.angle_gamma   90.00
#
_symmetry.space_group_name_H-M   'P 1'
#
loop_
_entity.id
_entity.type
_entity.pdbx_description
1 polymer ?
#
loop_
_entity_poly.entity_id
_entity_poly.type
_entity_poly.pdbx_seq_one_letter_code
_entity_poly.pdbx_strand_id
1 'polypeptide(L)'
;MTVVASNYARAADDLEVWAELPGWSFYEVSPKGRVRRKPRTPKCRNGRNLKSHVNDKGYPAVHLRQDGREKQMPVHTAVALAFIGEPPTALHEVAHGDGNSMNANLSNLRWATHAENEADKLAHGTLMHGETHPSARFTDREIEQIRALRRIGKTYTEIAERCGVSRAHACRIVLGTRRGHNTRNTK
;
A
#
# COMPACT_ATOMS: atom_id res chain seq x y z
N MET A 1 -22.02 31.15 -27.45
CA MET A 1 -21.79 30.32 -26.25
C MET A 1 -21.06 29.06 -26.68
N THR A 2 -19.92 28.84 -26.04
CA THR A 2 -18.74 28.16 -26.57
C THR A 2 -18.81 26.64 -26.40
N VAL A 3 -18.98 25.90 -27.49
CA VAL A 3 -18.87 24.43 -27.53
C VAL A 3 -17.51 24.05 -28.13
N VAL A 4 -16.41 24.28 -27.40
CA VAL A 4 -15.06 23.82 -27.82
C VAL A 4 -14.27 23.10 -26.72
N ALA A 5 -14.82 22.98 -25.50
CA ALA A 5 -14.13 22.31 -24.39
C ALA A 5 -14.14 20.75 -24.47
N SER A 6 -14.91 20.15 -25.39
CA SER A 6 -15.15 18.69 -25.40
C SER A 6 -14.14 17.87 -26.22
N ASN A 7 -13.37 18.51 -27.12
CA ASN A 7 -12.47 17.80 -28.04
C ASN A 7 -11.00 17.72 -27.58
N TYR A 8 -10.55 18.63 -26.70
CA TYR A 8 -9.16 18.64 -26.23
C TYR A 8 -8.85 17.53 -25.20
N ALA A 9 -9.85 17.08 -24.45
CA ALA A 9 -9.67 15.97 -23.50
C ALA A 9 -9.42 14.62 -24.19
N ARG A 10 -9.87 14.44 -25.44
CA ARG A 10 -9.65 13.22 -26.22
C ARG A 10 -8.28 13.18 -26.90
N ALA A 11 -7.76 14.31 -27.37
CA ALA A 11 -6.47 14.38 -28.05
C ALA A 11 -5.27 14.18 -27.11
N ALA A 12 -5.39 14.49 -25.82
CA ALA A 12 -4.33 14.27 -24.84
C ALA A 12 -4.19 12.80 -24.38
N ASP A 13 -5.21 11.97 -24.62
CA ASP A 13 -5.16 10.52 -24.40
C ASP A 13 -4.45 9.79 -25.57
N ASP A 14 -4.37 10.40 -26.75
CA ASP A 14 -3.75 9.82 -27.96
C ASP A 14 -2.21 9.85 -27.95
N LEU A 15 -1.57 10.54 -27.00
CA LEU A 15 -0.10 10.52 -26.77
C LEU A 15 0.32 9.55 -25.67
N GLU A 16 -0.62 8.81 -25.09
CA GLU A 16 -0.32 7.81 -24.07
C GLU A 16 0.46 6.65 -24.72
N VAL A 17 1.75 6.52 -24.39
CA VAL A 17 2.60 5.41 -24.88
C VAL A 17 2.08 4.12 -24.27
N TRP A 18 1.75 3.12 -25.10
CA TRP A 18 1.31 1.81 -24.64
C TRP A 18 2.44 0.81 -24.83
N ALA A 19 2.83 0.12 -23.76
CA ALA A 19 3.85 -0.91 -23.76
C ALA A 19 3.21 -2.29 -23.61
N GLU A 20 3.81 -3.31 -24.22
CA GLU A 20 3.38 -4.69 -24.03
C GLU A 20 3.68 -5.16 -22.60
N LEU A 21 2.79 -5.97 -22.04
CA LEU A 21 3.02 -6.57 -20.73
C LEU A 21 3.85 -7.86 -20.88
N PRO A 22 5.06 -7.96 -20.29
CA PRO A 22 5.88 -9.18 -20.38
C PRO A 22 5.12 -10.42 -19.91
N GLY A 23 5.18 -11.49 -20.71
CA GLY A 23 4.46 -12.75 -20.46
C GLY A 23 2.95 -12.74 -20.76
N TRP A 24 2.39 -11.59 -21.16
CA TRP A 24 0.96 -11.40 -21.43
C TRP A 24 0.74 -10.61 -22.72
N SER A 25 1.17 -11.17 -23.85
CA SER A 25 1.19 -10.54 -25.18
C SER A 25 -0.16 -10.00 -25.67
N PHE A 26 -1.29 -10.43 -25.12
CA PHE A 26 -2.62 -9.89 -25.44
C PHE A 26 -2.94 -8.56 -24.74
N TYR A 27 -2.05 -8.06 -23.89
CA TYR A 27 -2.29 -6.91 -23.03
C TYR A 27 -1.23 -5.83 -23.22
N GLU A 28 -1.67 -4.59 -23.05
CA GLU A 28 -0.84 -3.39 -23.06
C GLU A 28 -1.12 -2.56 -21.82
N VAL A 29 -0.10 -1.85 -21.36
CA VAL A 29 -0.12 -1.02 -20.15
C VAL A 29 0.34 0.38 -20.50
N SER A 30 -0.27 1.39 -19.88
CA SER A 30 0.16 2.78 -19.98
C SER A 30 0.94 3.25 -18.75
N PRO A 31 1.77 4.30 -18.87
CA PRO A 31 2.47 4.89 -17.73
C PRO A 31 1.53 5.41 -16.66
N LYS A 32 0.27 5.73 -16.99
CA LYS A 32 -0.73 6.21 -16.02
C LYS A 32 -1.44 5.08 -15.26
N GLY A 33 -1.05 3.82 -15.48
CA GLY A 33 -1.68 2.67 -14.81
C GLY A 33 -2.98 2.20 -15.47
N ARG A 34 -3.17 2.45 -16.78
CA ARG A 34 -4.27 1.84 -17.52
C ARG A 34 -3.80 0.54 -18.15
N VAL A 35 -4.62 -0.50 -18.07
CA VAL A 35 -4.36 -1.79 -18.73
C VAL A 35 -5.46 -2.04 -19.75
N ARG A 36 -5.09 -2.42 -20.97
CA ARG A 36 -6.04 -2.72 -22.04
C ARG A 36 -5.68 -4.03 -22.73
N ARG A 37 -6.69 -4.65 -23.32
CA ARG A 37 -6.50 -5.80 -24.21
C ARG A 37 -6.18 -5.27 -25.61
N LYS A 38 -5.13 -5.80 -26.22
CA LYS A 38 -4.76 -5.50 -27.61
C LYS A 38 -5.93 -5.77 -28.56
N PRO A 39 -6.07 -4.96 -29.60
CA PRO A 39 -7.09 -5.19 -30.60
C PRO A 39 -6.85 -6.52 -31.33
N ARG A 40 -7.93 -7.29 -31.55
CA ARG A 40 -7.85 -8.59 -32.25
C ARG A 40 -7.68 -8.43 -33.75
N THR A 41 -8.09 -7.27 -34.30
CA THR A 41 -8.06 -6.99 -35.73
C THR A 41 -7.67 -5.53 -35.96
N PRO A 42 -7.05 -5.19 -37.09
CA PRO A 42 -6.70 -3.80 -37.44
C PRO A 42 -7.91 -2.85 -37.50
N LYS A 43 -9.11 -3.39 -37.70
CA LYS A 43 -10.37 -2.61 -37.72
C LYS A 43 -10.77 -2.11 -36.34
N CYS A 44 -10.41 -2.82 -35.27
CA CYS A 44 -10.57 -2.34 -33.90
C CYS A 44 -9.31 -1.54 -33.55
N ARG A 45 -9.19 -0.27 -33.94
CA ARG A 45 -7.93 0.47 -33.70
C ARG A 45 -7.59 0.62 -32.21
N ASN A 46 -8.62 0.64 -31.36
CA ASN A 46 -8.45 0.88 -29.93
C ASN A 46 -8.65 -0.42 -29.16
N GLY A 47 -7.64 -0.80 -28.36
CA GLY A 47 -7.76 -1.87 -27.40
C GLY A 47 -8.88 -1.59 -26.38
N ARG A 48 -9.42 -2.64 -25.76
CA ARG A 48 -10.46 -2.48 -24.73
C ARG A 48 -9.80 -2.35 -23.36
N ASN A 49 -9.99 -1.21 -22.70
CA ASN A 49 -9.53 -1.02 -21.32
C ASN A 49 -10.19 -2.05 -20.40
N LEU A 50 -9.38 -2.67 -19.55
CA LEU A 50 -9.84 -3.57 -18.51
C LEU A 50 -10.39 -2.76 -17.35
N LYS A 51 -11.48 -3.24 -16.75
CA LYS A 51 -11.96 -2.71 -15.48
C LYS A 51 -11.08 -3.29 -14.39
N SER A 52 -10.41 -2.42 -13.63
CA SER A 52 -9.71 -2.81 -12.41
C SER A 52 -10.66 -2.88 -11.23
N HIS A 53 -10.31 -3.71 -10.24
CA HIS A 53 -10.94 -3.78 -8.92
C HIS A 53 -9.86 -3.64 -7.85
N VAL A 54 -10.25 -3.22 -6.64
CA VAL A 54 -9.32 -3.21 -5.51
C VAL A 54 -9.23 -4.64 -4.97
N ASN A 55 -8.01 -5.15 -4.82
CA ASN A 55 -7.76 -6.47 -4.25
C ASN A 55 -7.79 -6.45 -2.71
N ASP A 56 -7.70 -7.61 -2.08
CA ASP A 56 -7.72 -7.74 -0.61
C ASP A 56 -6.53 -7.03 0.08
N LYS A 57 -5.48 -6.72 -0.68
CA LYS A 57 -4.30 -5.97 -0.23
C LYS A 57 -4.43 -4.45 -0.45
N GLY A 58 -5.57 -3.96 -0.95
CA GLY A 58 -5.81 -2.54 -1.16
C GLY A 58 -5.20 -1.94 -2.44
N TYR A 59 -4.80 -2.77 -3.41
CA TYR A 59 -4.24 -2.32 -4.69
C TYR A 59 -5.24 -2.50 -5.84
N PRO A 60 -5.30 -1.56 -6.82
CA PRO A 60 -5.97 -1.81 -8.08
C PRO A 60 -5.34 -3.01 -8.80
N ALA A 61 -6.17 -3.94 -9.25
CA ALA A 61 -5.75 -5.16 -9.93
C ALA A 61 -6.66 -5.45 -11.13
N VAL A 62 -6.12 -6.19 -12.10
CA VAL A 62 -6.82 -6.64 -13.30
C VAL A 62 -6.69 -8.14 -13.46
N HIS A 63 -7.72 -8.78 -14.05
CA HIS A 63 -7.66 -10.19 -14.41
C HIS A 63 -7.16 -10.35 -15.85
N LEU A 64 -6.01 -10.99 -16.00
CA LEU A 64 -5.39 -11.32 -17.28
C LEU A 64 -5.75 -12.75 -17.65
N ARG A 65 -6.03 -12.98 -18.94
CA ARG A 65 -6.43 -14.27 -19.52
C ARG A 65 -5.78 -14.45 -20.89
N GLN A 66 -4.96 -15.48 -21.01
CA GLN A 66 -4.26 -15.81 -22.25
C GLN A 66 -3.94 -17.30 -22.29
N ASP A 67 -4.20 -17.96 -23.41
CA ASP A 67 -3.79 -19.36 -23.68
C ASP A 67 -4.16 -20.35 -22.56
N GLY A 68 -5.38 -20.23 -22.02
CA GLY A 68 -5.88 -21.07 -20.92
C GLY A 68 -5.33 -20.72 -19.53
N ARG A 69 -4.40 -19.76 -19.43
CA ARG A 69 -3.87 -19.22 -18.17
C ARG A 69 -4.66 -18.00 -17.74
N GLU A 70 -4.96 -17.92 -16.46
CA GLU A 70 -5.49 -16.70 -15.85
C GLU A 70 -4.68 -16.28 -14.63
N LYS A 71 -4.54 -14.96 -14.46
CA LYS A 71 -3.82 -14.39 -13.31
C LYS A 71 -4.42 -13.04 -12.94
N GLN A 72 -4.65 -12.83 -11.66
CA GLN A 72 -4.88 -11.50 -11.13
C GLN A 72 -3.53 -10.79 -10.96
N MET A 73 -3.38 -9.64 -11.60
CA MET A 73 -2.15 -8.84 -11.53
C MET A 73 -2.45 -7.44 -10.98
N PRO A 74 -1.72 -6.97 -9.95
CA PRO A 74 -1.80 -5.58 -9.53
C PRO A 74 -1.35 -4.64 -10.65
N VAL A 75 -2.06 -3.53 -10.81
CA VAL A 75 -1.80 -2.55 -11.88
C VAL A 75 -0.40 -1.95 -11.75
N HIS A 76 0.03 -1.60 -10.54
CA HIS A 76 1.38 -1.06 -10.31
C HIS A 76 2.47 -2.04 -10.75
N THR A 77 2.26 -3.35 -10.55
CA THR A 77 3.21 -4.38 -11.01
C THR A 77 3.23 -4.45 -12.53
N ALA A 78 2.07 -4.36 -13.17
CA ALA A 78 1.98 -4.36 -14.63
C ALA A 78 2.72 -3.16 -15.24
N VAL A 79 2.59 -1.98 -14.63
CA VAL A 79 3.30 -0.76 -15.06
C VAL A 79 4.81 -0.92 -14.85
N ALA A 80 5.24 -1.36 -13.67
CA ALA A 80 6.65 -1.56 -13.37
C ALA A 80 7.30 -2.55 -14.34
N LEU A 81 6.68 -3.71 -14.58
CA LEU A 81 7.20 -4.71 -15.51
C LEU A 81 7.27 -4.19 -16.95
N ALA A 82 6.29 -3.41 -17.40
CA ALA A 82 6.24 -2.93 -18.78
C ALA A 82 7.21 -1.77 -19.07
N PHE A 83 7.48 -0.91 -18.09
CA PHE A 83 8.25 0.33 -18.31
C PHE A 83 9.58 0.41 -17.55
N ILE A 84 9.69 -0.20 -16.37
CA ILE A 84 10.93 -0.27 -15.60
C ILE A 84 11.70 -1.55 -15.96
N GLY A 85 10.97 -2.63 -16.24
CA GLY A 85 11.51 -3.94 -16.60
C GLY A 85 11.44 -4.94 -15.44
N GLU A 86 12.20 -6.03 -15.56
CA GLU A 86 12.25 -7.07 -14.55
C GLU A 86 12.80 -6.56 -13.22
N PRO A 87 12.30 -7.07 -12.08
CA PRO A 87 12.84 -6.71 -10.78
C PRO A 87 14.32 -7.14 -10.67
N PRO A 88 15.19 -6.33 -10.05
CA PRO A 88 16.61 -6.67 -9.90
C PRO A 88 16.85 -8.00 -9.17
N THR A 89 15.96 -8.34 -8.22
CA THR A 89 15.96 -9.65 -7.54
C THR A 89 14.53 -10.09 -7.27
N ALA A 90 14.32 -11.40 -7.00
CA ALA A 90 13.02 -11.94 -6.63
C ALA A 90 12.45 -11.39 -5.29
N LEU A 91 13.26 -10.68 -4.52
CA LEU A 91 12.86 -10.04 -3.25
C LEU A 91 12.40 -8.59 -3.43
N HIS A 92 12.55 -8.02 -4.63
CA HIS A 92 12.09 -6.67 -4.89
C HIS A 92 10.59 -6.66 -5.11
N GLU A 93 9.96 -5.70 -4.46
CA GLU A 93 8.56 -5.35 -4.57
C GLU A 93 8.44 -3.97 -5.22
N VAL A 94 7.27 -3.65 -5.75
CA VAL A 94 7.01 -2.31 -6.28
C VAL A 94 6.62 -1.39 -5.12
N ALA A 95 7.41 -0.36 -4.87
CA ALA A 95 7.11 0.69 -3.90
C ALA A 95 6.43 1.89 -4.57
N HIS A 96 5.58 2.58 -3.80
CA HIS A 96 4.87 3.79 -4.21
C HIS A 96 5.51 4.98 -3.49
N GLY A 97 6.08 5.92 -4.24
CA GLY A 97 6.83 7.05 -3.67
C GLY A 97 5.99 8.07 -2.91
N ASP A 98 4.66 8.02 -3.02
CA ASP A 98 3.71 8.85 -2.28
C ASP A 98 2.97 8.10 -1.16
N GLY A 99 3.26 6.81 -0.96
CA GLY A 99 2.56 5.95 -0.01
C GLY A 99 1.11 5.64 -0.37
N ASN A 100 0.61 6.04 -1.55
CA ASN A 100 -0.76 5.80 -1.99
C ASN A 100 -0.84 4.58 -2.94
N SER A 101 -1.38 3.47 -2.44
CA SER A 101 -1.54 2.21 -3.19
C SER A 101 -2.42 2.30 -4.44
N MET A 102 -3.22 3.36 -4.56
CA MET A 102 -4.09 3.61 -5.71
C MET A 102 -3.39 4.38 -6.83
N ASN A 103 -2.23 5.01 -6.56
CA ASN A 103 -1.49 5.80 -7.54
C ASN A 103 -0.44 4.94 -8.27
N ALA A 104 -0.89 4.21 -9.29
CA ALA A 104 -0.05 3.34 -10.11
C ALA A 104 0.68 4.06 -11.28
N ASN A 105 0.89 5.37 -11.18
CA ASN A 105 1.61 6.13 -12.21
C ASN A 105 3.10 5.74 -12.21
N LEU A 106 3.69 5.48 -13.38
CA LEU A 106 5.10 5.11 -13.56
C LEU A 106 6.06 6.01 -12.79
N SER A 107 5.83 7.33 -12.80
CA SER A 107 6.69 8.28 -12.07
C SER A 107 6.66 8.12 -10.55
N ASN A 108 5.64 7.42 -10.03
CA ASN A 108 5.46 7.12 -8.61
C ASN A 108 5.98 5.73 -8.22
N LEU A 109 6.43 4.92 -9.18
CA LEU A 109 6.79 3.52 -8.93
C LEU A 109 8.29 3.29 -9.04
N ARG A 110 8.81 2.45 -8.14
CA ARG A 110 10.19 1.95 -8.20
C ARG A 110 10.26 0.53 -7.68
N TRP A 111 11.29 -0.21 -8.07
CA TRP A 111 11.66 -1.44 -7.37
C TRP A 111 12.28 -1.08 -6.02
N ALA A 112 11.86 -1.77 -4.98
CA ALA A 112 12.37 -1.61 -3.61
C ALA A 112 12.43 -2.98 -2.94
N THR A 113 13.40 -3.19 -2.07
CA THR A 113 13.37 -4.30 -1.13
C THR A 113 12.28 -4.09 -0.09
N HIS A 114 11.86 -5.16 0.57
CA HIS A 114 10.89 -5.09 1.65
C HIS A 114 11.31 -4.10 2.76
N ALA A 115 12.60 -4.08 3.12
CA ALA A 115 13.13 -3.18 4.15
C ALA A 115 13.04 -1.69 3.73
N GLU A 116 13.33 -1.39 2.46
CA GLU A 116 13.19 -0.02 1.93
C GLU A 116 11.72 0.41 1.90
N ASN A 117 10.81 -0.47 1.48
CA ASN A 117 9.38 -0.18 1.43
C ASN A 117 8.78 0.02 2.85
N GLU A 118 9.25 -0.72 3.87
CA GLU A 118 8.88 -0.47 5.26
C GLU A 118 9.43 0.86 5.78
N ALA A 119 10.66 1.24 5.39
CA ALA A 119 11.23 2.53 5.74
C ALA A 119 10.44 3.70 5.13
N ASP A 120 9.92 3.53 3.91
CA ASP A 120 9.05 4.51 3.26
C ASP A 120 7.79 4.79 4.07
N LYS A 121 7.22 3.80 4.78
CA LYS A 121 6.05 4.03 5.66
C LYS A 121 6.34 5.02 6.78
N LEU A 122 7.56 5.02 7.29
CA LEU A 122 7.98 6.00 8.29
C LEU A 122 8.06 7.40 7.66
N ALA A 123 8.66 7.51 6.47
CA ALA A 123 8.78 8.77 5.74
C ALA A 123 7.42 9.35 5.32
N HIS A 124 6.46 8.50 4.95
CA HIS A 124 5.10 8.87 4.57
C HIS A 124 4.16 9.08 5.77
N GLY A 125 4.60 8.78 6.99
CA GLY A 125 3.76 8.87 8.19
C GLY A 125 2.61 7.85 8.23
N THR A 126 2.69 6.78 7.43
CA THR A 126 1.67 5.71 7.37
C THR A 126 2.00 4.53 8.29
N LEU A 127 3.20 4.51 8.88
CA LEU A 127 3.58 3.52 9.87
C LEU A 127 2.67 3.62 11.09
N MET A 128 1.84 2.61 11.30
CA MET A 128 1.06 2.47 12.53
C MET A 128 2.00 2.16 13.68
N HIS A 129 2.15 3.12 14.60
CA HIS A 129 3.00 2.98 15.78
C HIS A 129 2.36 3.68 16.97
N GLY A 130 2.63 3.17 18.17
CA GLY A 130 2.17 3.81 19.38
C GLY A 130 0.65 3.76 19.52
N GLU A 131 0.00 4.91 19.77
CA GLU A 131 -1.47 4.98 19.92
C GLU A 131 -2.24 4.84 18.61
N THR A 132 -1.58 5.03 17.46
CA THR A 132 -2.23 4.83 16.16
C THR A 132 -2.40 3.35 15.81
N HIS A 133 -1.76 2.45 16.56
CA HIS A 133 -1.88 1.01 16.34
C HIS A 133 -3.23 0.49 16.88
N PRO A 134 -4.04 -0.26 16.10
CA PRO A 134 -5.38 -0.70 16.54
C PRO A 134 -5.40 -1.54 17.81
N SER A 135 -4.32 -2.28 18.06
CA SER A 135 -4.17 -3.08 19.29
C SER A 135 -3.55 -2.31 20.45
N ALA A 136 -3.26 -1.01 20.33
CA ALA A 136 -2.73 -0.23 21.44
C ALA A 136 -3.77 -0.13 22.57
N ARG A 137 -3.39 -0.58 23.76
CA ARG A 137 -4.24 -0.47 24.97
C ARG A 137 -4.17 0.91 25.60
N PHE A 138 -3.02 1.57 25.51
CA PHE A 138 -2.74 2.82 26.20
C PHE A 138 -2.38 3.92 25.20
N THR A 139 -2.95 5.10 25.39
CA THR A 139 -2.58 6.37 24.74
C THR A 139 -1.21 6.87 25.22
N ASP A 140 -0.60 7.80 24.49
CA ASP A 140 0.70 8.36 24.86
C ASP A 140 0.61 9.07 26.21
N ARG A 141 -0.52 9.76 26.45
CA ARG A 141 -0.84 10.42 27.71
C ARG A 141 -0.93 9.43 28.88
N GLU A 142 -1.56 8.28 28.69
CA GLU A 142 -1.68 7.26 29.74
C GLU A 142 -0.33 6.62 30.06
N ILE A 143 0.51 6.38 29.05
CA ILE A 143 1.88 5.88 29.27
C ILE A 143 2.70 6.90 30.05
N GLU A 144 2.57 8.19 29.73
CA GLU A 144 3.26 9.24 30.46
C GLU A 144 2.77 9.33 31.92
N GLN A 145 1.47 9.15 32.16
CA GLN A 145 0.93 9.02 33.51
C GLN A 145 1.52 7.81 34.26
N ILE A 146 1.59 6.64 33.62
CA ILE A 146 2.20 5.42 34.21
C ILE A 146 3.66 5.67 34.58
N ARG A 147 4.43 6.33 33.71
CA ARG A 147 5.83 6.70 33.97
C ARG A 147 5.93 7.74 35.08
N ALA A 148 5.04 8.72 35.13
CA ALA A 148 4.96 9.70 36.20
C ALA A 148 4.68 9.05 37.56
N LEU A 149 3.82 8.03 37.62
CA LEU A 149 3.57 7.26 38.84
C LEU A 149 4.85 6.57 39.35
N ARG A 150 5.68 6.06 38.43
CA ARG A 150 6.98 5.52 38.83
C ARG A 150 7.89 6.61 39.40
N ARG A 151 7.92 7.80 38.79
CA ARG A 151 8.75 8.93 39.23
C ARG A 151 8.40 9.41 40.64
N ILE A 152 7.12 9.35 41.03
CA ILE A 152 6.68 9.70 42.40
C ILE A 152 6.85 8.56 43.42
N GLY A 153 7.54 7.48 43.05
CA GLY A 153 7.90 6.40 43.97
C GLY A 153 6.93 5.22 44.04
N LYS A 154 5.86 5.18 43.22
CA LYS A 154 4.96 4.02 43.20
C LYS A 154 5.66 2.76 42.73
N THR A 155 5.31 1.64 43.36
CA THR A 155 5.80 0.32 43.00
C THR A 155 5.13 -0.18 41.72
N TYR A 156 5.77 -1.13 41.03
CA TYR A 156 5.17 -1.75 39.84
C TYR A 156 3.85 -2.49 40.14
N THR A 157 3.66 -2.95 41.37
CA THR A 157 2.42 -3.61 41.81
C THR A 157 1.29 -2.60 41.92
N GLU A 158 1.50 -1.46 42.61
CA GLU A 158 0.50 -0.40 42.71
C GLU A 158 0.11 0.18 41.33
N ILE A 159 1.10 0.34 40.44
CA ILE A 159 0.86 0.81 39.06
C ILE A 159 0.03 -0.23 38.29
N ALA A 160 0.35 -1.51 38.45
CA ALA A 160 -0.34 -2.61 37.76
C ALA A 160 -1.81 -2.72 38.19
N GLU A 161 -2.08 -2.65 39.49
CA GLU A 161 -3.43 -2.62 40.05
C GLU A 161 -4.24 -1.45 39.52
N ARG A 162 -3.65 -0.25 39.53
CA ARG A 162 -4.32 0.97 39.05
C ARG A 162 -4.67 0.92 37.56
N CYS A 163 -3.82 0.29 36.75
CA CYS A 163 -4.00 0.20 35.30
C CYS A 163 -4.70 -1.09 34.85
N GLY A 164 -5.04 -2.01 35.77
CA GLY A 164 -5.63 -3.31 35.48
C GLY A 164 -4.76 -4.17 34.56
N VAL A 165 -3.45 -4.18 34.79
CA VAL A 165 -2.46 -4.99 34.04
C VAL A 165 -1.64 -5.84 35.00
N SER A 166 -0.86 -6.80 34.49
CA SER A 166 0.06 -7.55 35.35
C SER A 166 1.26 -6.67 35.78
N ARG A 167 1.84 -6.96 36.95
CA ARG A 167 3.07 -6.31 37.42
C ARG A 167 4.18 -6.29 36.35
N ALA A 168 4.40 -7.44 35.69
CA ALA A 168 5.39 -7.56 34.63
C ALA A 168 5.07 -6.65 33.43
N HIS A 169 3.79 -6.45 33.12
CA HIS A 169 3.36 -5.55 32.06
C HIS A 169 3.58 -4.09 32.43
N ALA A 170 3.19 -3.67 33.64
CA ALA A 170 3.48 -2.33 34.17
C ALA A 170 5.00 -2.04 34.14
N CYS A 171 5.83 -3.00 34.54
CA CYS A 171 7.29 -2.89 34.45
C CYS A 171 7.76 -2.62 33.01
N ARG A 172 7.29 -3.38 32.02
CA ARG A 172 7.68 -3.20 30.61
C ARG A 172 7.23 -1.87 30.03
N ILE A 173 6.08 -1.34 30.44
CA ILE A 173 5.59 -0.01 30.02
C ILE A 173 6.51 1.08 30.56
N VAL A 174 6.84 1.01 31.86
CA VAL A 174 7.74 1.97 32.51
C VAL A 174 9.14 1.93 31.90
N LEU A 175 9.67 0.74 31.63
CA LEU A 175 10.98 0.54 30.97
C LEU A 175 10.97 0.89 29.48
N GLY A 176 9.82 1.23 28.90
CA GLY A 176 9.70 1.55 27.47
C GLY A 176 9.89 0.37 26.53
N THR A 177 9.93 -0.86 27.04
CA THR A 177 10.16 -2.06 26.22
C THR A 177 8.88 -2.58 25.56
N ARG A 178 7.68 -2.21 26.09
CA ARG A 178 6.39 -2.54 25.45
C ARG A 178 5.32 -1.48 25.74
N ARG A 179 4.52 -1.18 24.71
CA ARG A 179 3.18 -0.61 24.84
C ARG A 179 2.17 -1.73 25.09
N GLY A 180 1.11 -1.49 25.86
CA GLY A 180 0.12 -2.56 26.12
C GLY A 180 -0.71 -2.95 24.91
N HIS A 181 -1.07 -4.23 24.82
CA HIS A 181 -2.01 -4.75 23.80
C HIS A 181 -3.44 -4.76 24.35
N ASN A 182 -4.40 -4.32 23.53
CA ASN A 182 -5.82 -4.33 23.81
C ASN A 182 -6.38 -5.73 23.53
N THR A 183 -6.53 -6.55 24.58
CA THR A 183 -7.05 -7.91 24.47
C THR A 183 -8.57 -7.98 24.57
N ARG A 184 -9.31 -7.00 24.02
CA ARG A 184 -10.78 -7.03 24.03
C ARG A 184 -11.29 -7.89 22.87
N ASN A 185 -12.00 -8.97 23.24
CA ASN A 185 -12.83 -9.92 22.48
C ASN A 185 -12.17 -11.07 21.69
N THR A 186 -12.02 -12.21 22.38
CA THR A 186 -12.47 -13.52 21.89
C THR A 186 -13.35 -14.17 22.96
N LYS A 187 -14.65 -13.94 22.87
CA LYS A 187 -15.70 -14.87 23.31
C LYS A 187 -16.72 -14.93 22.19
#